data_AF-A0A0R1VLD9-F1
#
_entry.id   AF-A0A0R1VLD9-F1
#
_cell.length_a   1.000
_cell.length_b   1.000
_cell.length_c   1.000
_cell.angle_alpha   90.00
_cell.angle_beta   90.00
_cell.angle_gamma   90.00
#
_symmetry.space_group_name_H-M   'P 1'
#
loop_
_entity.id
_entity.type
_entity.pdbx_description
1 polymer ?
#
loop_
_entity_poly.entity_id
_entity_poly.type
_entity_poly.pdbx_seq_one_letter_code
_entity_poly.pdbx_strand_id
1 'polypeptide(L)'
;MEFLKNEIKSSNIILLATPVYLRQESGLMKNFLGRIAQWTYTLELRGKIGSIITLSSSNEKIETSQYMQYIIQQLGAVDLG
;
A
#
# COMPACT_ATOMS: atom_id res chain seq x y z
N MET A 1 0.07 14.94 -8.66
CA MET A 1 -0.45 13.69 -8.06
C MET A 1 -1.43 12.97 -8.98
N GLU A 2 -2.14 13.70 -9.84
CA GLU A 2 -3.08 13.10 -10.80
C GLU A 2 -2.45 12.12 -11.77
N PHE A 3 -1.27 12.44 -12.32
CA PHE A 3 -0.48 11.53 -13.15
C PHE A 3 -0.25 10.16 -12.46
N LEU A 4 0.28 10.16 -11.23
CA LEU A 4 0.53 8.92 -10.48
C LEU A 4 -0.75 8.14 -10.19
N LYS A 5 -1.85 8.85 -9.88
CA LYS A 5 -3.15 8.20 -9.67
C LYS A 5 -3.63 7.47 -10.93
N ASN A 6 -3.44 8.07 -12.11
CA ASN A 6 -3.82 7.46 -13.38
C ASN A 6 -2.95 6.24 -13.70
N GLU A 7 -1.64 6.31 -13.48
CA GLU A 7 -0.72 5.17 -13.61
C GLU A 7 -1.12 4.00 -12.70
N ILE A 8 -1.47 4.28 -11.44
CA ILE A 8 -1.93 3.24 -10.51
C ILE A 8 -3.24 2.60 -11.01
N LYS A 9 -4.20 3.42 -11.48
CA LYS A 9 -5.48 2.93 -11.98
C LYS A 9 -5.35 2.16 -13.30
N SER A 10 -4.38 2.46 -14.15
CA SER A 10 -4.14 1.73 -15.40
C SER A 10 -3.36 0.42 -15.17
N SER A 11 -2.60 0.31 -14.07
CA SER A 11 -1.80 -0.88 -13.77
C SER A 11 -2.62 -2.14 -13.46
N ASN A 12 -2.08 -3.32 -13.76
CA ASN A 12 -2.69 -4.61 -13.36
C ASN A 12 -2.15 -5.12 -12.02
N ILE A 13 -0.90 -4.79 -11.72
CA ILE A 13 -0.16 -5.23 -10.53
C ILE A 13 0.42 -3.98 -9.86
N ILE A 14 0.25 -3.88 -8.55
CA ILE A 14 0.72 -2.78 -7.71
C ILE A 14 1.64 -3.36 -6.64
N LEU A 15 2.89 -2.88 -6.62
CA LEU A 15 3.87 -3.21 -5.60
C LEU A 15 4.15 -1.96 -4.77
N LEU A 16 3.84 -2.00 -3.47
CA LEU A 16 4.19 -0.92 -2.55
C LEU A 16 5.33 -1.36 -1.65
N ALA A 17 6.47 -0.68 -1.78
CA ALA A 17 7.64 -0.91 -0.95
C ALA A 17 7.84 0.24 0.04
N THR A 18 8.10 -0.07 1.30
CA THR A 18 8.38 0.94 2.32
C THR A 18 9.38 0.43 3.36
N PRO A 19 10.37 1.24 3.77
CA PRO A 19 11.13 0.92 4.95
C PRO A 19 10.26 1.06 6.20
N VAL A 20 10.51 0.18 7.17
CA VAL A 20 9.88 0.22 8.49
C VAL A 20 10.74 1.07 9.41
N TYR A 21 10.17 2.16 9.89
CA TYR A 21 10.79 3.03 10.89
C TYR A 21 9.88 3.08 12.10
N LEU A 22 10.43 2.81 13.29
CA LEU A 22 9.67 2.83 14.55
C LEU A 22 8.40 1.95 14.49
N ARG A 23 8.50 0.75 13.89
CA ARG A 23 7.39 -0.20 13.67
C ARG A 23 6.24 0.30 12.80
N GLN A 24 6.49 1.34 12.01
CA GLN A 24 5.51 1.94 11.11
C GLN A 24 6.11 2.08 9.72
N GLU A 25 5.25 2.24 8.73
CA GLU A 25 5.67 2.65 7.39
C GLU A 25 6.38 4.01 7.43
N SER A 26 7.27 4.24 6.46
CA SER A 26 7.88 5.55 6.27
C SER A 26 6.84 6.68 6.18
N GLY A 27 7.20 7.88 6.67
CA GLY A 27 6.33 9.05 6.55
C GLY A 27 5.97 9.40 5.11
N LEU A 28 6.82 9.05 4.14
CA LEU A 28 6.51 9.18 2.72
C LEU A 28 5.37 8.26 2.30
N MET A 29 5.39 6.99 2.71
CA MET A 29 4.31 6.04 2.47
C MET A 29 3.02 6.53 3.13
N LYS A 30 3.09 7.01 4.37
CA LYS A 30 1.92 7.56 5.08
C LYS A 30 1.30 8.76 4.35
N ASN A 31 2.13 9.66 3.85
CA ASN A 31 1.69 10.80 3.02
C ASN A 31 1.08 10.34 1.68
N PHE A 32 1.62 9.31 1.06
CA PHE A 32 1.06 8.72 -0.16
C PHE A 32 -0.33 8.11 0.13
N LEU A 33 -0.45 7.28 1.17
CA LEU A 33 -1.72 6.69 1.61
C LEU A 33 -2.76 7.76 1.91
N GLY A 34 -2.40 8.83 2.61
CA GLY A 34 -3.32 9.96 2.87
C GLY A 34 -3.88 10.59 1.60
N ARG A 35 -3.11 10.65 0.50
CA ARG A 35 -3.56 11.22 -0.78
C ARG A 35 -4.48 10.30 -1.59
N ILE A 36 -4.49 9.01 -1.27
CA ILE A 36 -5.37 8.01 -1.88
C ILE A 36 -6.40 7.45 -0.89
N ALA A 37 -6.46 7.97 0.34
CA ALA A 37 -7.30 7.42 1.40
C ALA A 37 -8.78 7.33 1.01
N GLN A 38 -9.28 8.28 0.20
CA GLN A 38 -10.65 8.25 -0.31
C GLN A 38 -10.98 6.99 -1.14
N TRP A 39 -9.98 6.30 -1.68
CA TRP A 39 -10.15 5.08 -2.47
C TRP A 39 -10.57 3.88 -1.63
N THR A 40 -10.51 3.96 -0.30
CA THR A 40 -11.08 2.92 0.56
C THR A 40 -12.60 2.83 0.43
N TYR A 41 -13.26 3.93 0.06
CA TYR A 41 -14.72 3.96 -0.16
C TYR A 41 -15.11 3.71 -1.62
N THR A 42 -14.24 4.06 -2.57
CA THR A 42 -14.52 3.89 -4.01
C THR A 42 -13.93 2.62 -4.60
N LEU A 43 -13.06 1.92 -3.87
CA LEU A 43 -12.42 0.66 -4.26
C LEU A 43 -11.71 0.77 -5.63
N GLU A 44 -10.96 1.84 -5.86
CA GLU A 44 -10.29 2.10 -7.16
C GLU A 44 -9.33 0.99 -7.61
N LEU A 45 -8.85 0.15 -6.68
CA LEU A 45 -7.94 -0.93 -6.98
C LEU A 45 -8.65 -2.29 -7.13
N ARG A 46 -9.99 -2.28 -7.22
CA ARG A 46 -10.80 -3.50 -7.35
C ARG A 46 -10.30 -4.41 -8.47
N GLY A 47 -10.03 -5.66 -8.13
CA GLY A 47 -9.62 -6.71 -9.08
C GLY A 47 -8.16 -6.60 -9.55
N LYS A 48 -7.41 -5.62 -9.05
CA LYS A 48 -5.96 -5.56 -9.26
C LYS A 48 -5.24 -6.42 -8.25
N ILE A 49 -4.05 -6.86 -8.62
CA ILE A 49 -3.15 -7.57 -7.72
C ILE A 49 -2.33 -6.53 -6.94
N GLY A 50 -2.30 -6.64 -5.61
CA GLY A 50 -1.48 -5.83 -4.72
C GLY A 50 -0.48 -6.68 -3.95
N SER A 51 0.71 -6.16 -3.68
CA SER A 51 1.64 -6.76 -2.73
C SER A 51 2.46 -5.70 -2.01
N ILE A 52 2.80 -6.00 -0.75
CA ILE A 52 3.58 -5.14 0.12
C ILE A 52 4.98 -5.71 0.31
N ILE A 53 5.98 -4.84 0.17
CA ILE A 53 7.38 -5.16 0.48
C ILE A 53 7.84 -4.26 1.63
N THR A 54 8.05 -4.84 2.81
CA THR A 54 8.59 -4.10 3.96
C THR A 54 10.08 -4.36 4.12
N LEU A 55 10.85 -3.27 4.27
CA LEU A 55 12.30 -3.31 4.49
C LEU A 55 12.60 -2.87 5.92
N SER A 56 13.23 -3.71 6.72
CA SER A 56 13.68 -3.31 8.05
C SER A 56 14.98 -4.03 8.44
N SER A 57 15.71 -3.41 9.36
CA SER A 57 16.95 -3.92 9.95
C SER A 57 16.72 -4.82 11.17
N SER A 58 15.50 -4.90 11.69
CA SER A 58 15.11 -5.67 12.89
C SER A 58 13.98 -6.65 12.58
N ASN A 59 13.69 -7.60 13.48
CA ASN A 59 12.62 -8.59 13.29
C ASN A 59 11.18 -8.02 13.34
N GLU A 60 11.03 -6.70 13.42
CA GLU A 60 9.75 -5.99 13.65
C GLU A 60 8.90 -5.82 12.37
N LYS A 61 9.03 -6.72 11.40
CA LYS A 61 8.41 -6.59 10.06
C LYS A 61 6.94 -7.01 10.03
N ILE A 62 6.53 -7.91 10.90
CA ILE A 62 5.27 -8.67 10.75
C ILE A 62 4.07 -7.74 10.90
N GLU A 63 4.03 -6.92 11.95
CA GLU A 63 2.90 -6.02 12.23
C GLU A 63 2.70 -4.96 11.14
N THR A 64 3.79 -4.31 10.69
CA THR A 64 3.70 -3.29 9.64
C THR A 64 3.30 -3.89 8.30
N SER A 65 3.77 -5.10 7.98
CA SER A 65 3.39 -5.78 6.73
C SER A 65 1.90 -6.11 6.73
N GLN A 66 1.38 -6.69 7.83
CA GLN A 66 -0.04 -6.99 7.99
C GLN A 66 -0.92 -5.74 7.92
N TYR A 67 -0.49 -4.64 8.54
CA TYR A 67 -1.20 -3.36 8.45
C TYR A 67 -1.28 -2.85 7.01
N MET A 68 -0.17 -2.87 6.29
CA MET A 68 -0.10 -2.40 4.90
C MET A 68 -0.89 -3.31 3.95
N GLN A 69 -0.88 -4.62 4.18
CA GLN A 69 -1.70 -5.60 3.45
C GLN A 69 -3.18 -5.32 3.64
N TYR A 70 -3.60 -5.10 4.89
CA TYR A 70 -4.97 -4.70 5.21
C TYR A 70 -5.37 -3.44 4.46
N ILE A 71 -4.52 -2.42 4.41
CA ILE A 71 -4.80 -1.19 3.65
C ILE A 71 -5.01 -1.47 2.16
N ILE A 72 -4.14 -2.25 1.51
CA ILE A 72 -4.29 -2.59 0.08
C ILE A 72 -5.61 -3.31 -0.18
N GLN A 73 -6.02 -4.21 0.71
CA GLN A 73 -7.30 -4.90 0.62
C GLN A 73 -8.48 -3.92 0.76
N GLN A 74 -8.39 -2.95 1.67
CA GLN A 74 -9.40 -1.88 1.80
C GLN A 74 -9.49 -0.98 0.56
N LEU A 75 -8.42 -0.85 -0.22
CA LEU A 75 -8.42 -0.13 -1.49
C LEU A 75 -9.05 -0.96 -2.64
N GLY A 76 -9.37 -2.24 -2.39
CA GLY A 76 -10.04 -3.16 -3.31
C GLY A 76 -9.13 -4.18 -4.01
N ALA A 77 -7.81 -4.10 -3.82
CA ALA A 77 -6.88 -5.02 -4.46
C ALA A 77 -6.85 -6.40 -3.78
N VAL A 78 -6.56 -7.44 -4.57
CA VAL A 78 -6.31 -8.79 -4.08
C VAL A 78 -4.86 -8.89 -3.68
N ASP A 79 -4.62 -9.14 -2.40
CA ASP A 79 -3.28 -9.31 -1.85
C ASP A 79 -2.69 -10.68 -2.22
N LEU A 80 -1.43 -10.70 -2.63
CA LEU A 80 -0.70 -11.92 -3.02
C LEU A 80 0.15 -12.53 -1.90
N GLY A 81 0.30 -11.88 -0.75
CA GLY A 81 1.04 -12.45 0.39
C GLY A 81 1.52 -11.47 1.43
#